data_AF-A0A8C8F257-F1
#
_entry.id   AF-A0A8C8F257-F1
#
_cell.length_a   1.000
_cell.length_b   1.000
_cell.length_c   1.000
_cell.angle_alpha   90.00
_cell.angle_beta   90.00
_cell.angle_gamma   90.00
#
_symmetry.space_group_name_H-M   'P 1'
#
loop_
_entity.id
_entity.type
_entity.pdbx_description
1 polymer ?
#
loop_
_entity_poly.entity_id
_entity_poly.type
_entity_poly.pdbx_seq_one_letter_code
_entity_poly.pdbx_strand_id
1 'polypeptide(L)'
;MHILTSSNKWPFLHDARTFCPILCMFLRFINEANAPACTYGCEAIRYINVQFSRRPAKGNNTQHNVQSAGNSQGRRKTSNSKVATLVLPFPVTLIEGINMVQRLTYRRRLSYNTASNKTRLSRTPGNRIVYLYTKKVGKAPKSACGICPGRLRGIRAVRPQVLMRLSKTKKHVSRAYGGAMCAKCVRDRIKRAFLIEEQKIVVKVLKAQAQSQKSK
;
A
#
# COMPACT_ATOMS: atom_id res chain seq x y z
N MET A 1 -32.40 38.09 42.83
CA MET A 1 -31.90 39.38 43.32
C MET A 1 -30.62 39.12 44.13
N HIS A 2 -29.53 39.80 43.76
CA HIS A 2 -28.22 39.93 44.44
C HIS A 2 -27.40 38.64 44.61
N ILE A 3 -26.27 38.37 43.93
CA ILE A 3 -25.11 39.18 43.44
C ILE A 3 -24.41 39.96 44.55
N LEU A 4 -23.27 39.41 45.02
CA LEU A 4 -22.07 40.08 45.54
C LEU A 4 -20.88 39.15 45.21
N THR A 5 -20.01 39.39 44.21
CA THR A 5 -18.88 40.34 44.09
C THR A 5 -17.78 40.21 45.15
N SER A 6 -16.62 39.66 44.76
CA SER A 6 -15.27 40.10 45.16
C SER A 6 -14.25 39.28 44.34
N SER A 7 -13.61 39.79 43.28
CA SER A 7 -12.54 40.80 43.22
C SER A 7 -11.16 40.26 43.66
N ASN A 8 -10.17 40.48 42.77
CA ASN A 8 -8.71 40.46 42.93
C ASN A 8 -7.99 39.16 42.54
N LYS A 9 -6.88 39.13 41.79
CA LYS A 9 -6.19 40.08 40.90
C LYS A 9 -5.10 39.24 40.22
N TRP A 10 -4.91 39.44 38.91
CA TRP A 10 -3.84 38.83 38.09
C TRP A 10 -2.45 39.35 38.46
N PRO A 11 -1.39 38.59 38.13
CA PRO A 11 -0.27 39.16 37.37
C PRO A 11 0.00 38.33 36.09
N PHE A 12 -0.09 38.93 34.91
CA PHE A 12 1.02 39.55 34.16
C PHE A 12 2.22 38.62 33.92
N LEU A 13 2.28 37.99 32.73
CA LEU A 13 3.27 38.39 31.72
C LEU A 13 2.86 37.93 30.32
N HIS A 14 3.11 38.83 29.37
CA HIS A 14 2.75 38.85 27.96
C HIS A 14 3.39 37.73 27.13
N ASP A 15 2.64 37.17 26.18
CA ASP A 15 3.22 36.80 24.89
C ASP A 15 2.20 36.98 23.74
N ALA A 16 2.40 38.04 22.96
CA ALA A 16 1.51 38.49 21.89
C ALA A 16 1.96 37.94 20.53
N ARG A 17 1.97 36.61 20.35
CA ARG A 17 2.39 35.98 19.08
C ARG A 17 1.54 34.82 18.56
N THR A 18 0.33 34.60 19.07
CA THR A 18 -0.51 33.46 18.62
C THR A 18 -1.92 33.81 18.16
N PHE A 19 -2.22 35.08 17.92
CA PHE A 19 -3.53 35.52 17.43
C PHE A 19 -3.42 36.48 16.23
N CYS A 20 -2.61 36.13 15.23
CA CYS A 20 -2.62 36.87 13.96
C CYS A 20 -2.11 36.04 12.76
N PRO A 21 -2.84 35.00 12.34
CA PRO A 21 -2.79 34.65 10.91
C PRO A 21 -4.18 34.57 10.24
N ILE A 22 -5.27 34.53 11.01
CA ILE A 22 -6.62 34.36 10.46
C ILE A 22 -7.26 35.72 10.12
N LEU A 23 -7.01 36.77 10.91
CA LEU A 23 -7.55 38.11 10.66
C LEU A 23 -6.76 38.89 9.58
N CYS A 24 -5.46 38.58 9.41
CA CYS A 24 -4.61 39.23 8.40
C CYS A 24 -4.82 38.67 6.98
N MET A 25 -5.28 37.41 6.85
CA MET A 25 -5.71 36.83 5.57
C MET A 25 -7.05 37.42 5.09
N PHE A 26 -7.92 37.83 6.00
CA PHE A 26 -9.26 38.35 5.64
C PHE A 26 -9.22 39.80 5.17
N LEU A 27 -8.31 40.64 5.67
CA LEU A 27 -8.16 42.03 5.22
C LEU A 27 -7.26 42.22 3.98
N ARG A 28 -6.54 41.19 3.53
CA ARG A 28 -5.78 41.24 2.26
C ARG A 28 -6.59 40.85 1.02
N PHE A 29 -7.85 40.45 1.16
CA PHE A 29 -8.70 40.07 0.03
C PHE A 29 -9.62 41.19 -0.47
N ILE A 30 -9.70 42.34 0.23
CA ILE A 30 -10.61 43.44 -0.14
C ILE A 30 -9.88 44.63 -0.80
N ASN A 31 -8.54 44.73 -0.72
CA ASN A 31 -7.79 45.87 -1.25
C ASN A 31 -6.69 45.49 -2.26
N GLU A 32 -7.05 44.77 -3.33
CA GLU A 32 -6.17 44.61 -4.49
C GLU A 32 -6.97 44.71 -5.80
N ALA A 33 -7.77 45.76 -5.89
CA ALA A 33 -8.35 46.23 -7.15
C ALA A 33 -7.68 47.55 -7.55
N ASN A 34 -6.38 47.52 -7.86
CA ASN A 34 -5.75 48.52 -8.73
C ASN A 34 -4.30 48.14 -9.15
N ALA A 35 -4.18 47.57 -10.35
CA ALA A 35 -3.04 47.64 -11.30
C ALA A 35 -1.67 46.99 -10.93
N PRO A 36 -0.71 46.85 -11.88
CA PRO A 36 -0.80 46.21 -13.20
C PRO A 36 0.35 45.22 -13.52
N ALA A 37 0.07 44.34 -14.49
CA ALA A 37 0.95 43.52 -15.32
C ALA A 37 2.46 43.43 -15.01
N CYS A 38 2.92 42.23 -14.65
CA CYS A 38 4.26 41.75 -15.00
C CYS A 38 4.16 40.45 -15.81
N THR A 39 4.46 40.61 -17.09
CA THR A 39 4.92 39.64 -18.07
C THR A 39 5.74 38.51 -17.45
N TYR A 40 5.37 37.25 -17.70
CA TYR A 40 6.27 36.12 -18.06
C TYR A 40 5.39 34.87 -18.28
N GLY A 41 4.66 34.90 -19.38
CA GLY A 41 4.01 33.73 -19.95
C GLY A 41 4.44 33.63 -21.41
N CYS A 42 5.35 32.71 -21.72
CA CYS A 42 5.53 32.10 -23.04
C CYS A 42 6.66 31.06 -22.94
N GLU A 43 6.31 29.82 -22.63
CA GLU A 43 6.88 28.62 -23.28
C GLU A 43 6.11 27.39 -22.81
N ALA A 44 4.88 27.28 -23.31
CA ALA A 44 4.25 26.00 -23.51
C ALA A 44 4.43 25.65 -25.00
N ILE A 45 4.69 24.37 -25.28
CA ILE A 45 4.46 23.71 -26.58
C ILE A 45 5.58 23.87 -27.63
N ARG A 46 6.60 23.01 -27.50
CA ARG A 46 7.44 22.36 -28.54
C ARG A 46 8.61 21.74 -27.75
N TYR A 47 8.60 20.47 -27.36
CA TYR A 47 9.02 19.36 -28.20
C TYR A 47 8.49 18.06 -27.59
N ILE A 48 7.24 17.72 -27.92
CA ILE A 48 6.77 16.34 -27.96
C ILE A 48 7.02 15.85 -29.39
N ASN A 49 8.24 15.40 -29.67
CA ASN A 49 8.52 14.29 -30.59
C ASN A 49 10.03 14.04 -30.60
N VAL A 50 10.44 12.79 -30.86
CA VAL A 50 11.81 12.23 -30.76
C VAL A 50 12.15 11.68 -29.37
N GLN A 51 11.63 10.49 -29.06
CA GLN A 51 12.45 9.27 -28.88
C GLN A 51 11.52 8.04 -28.74
N PHE A 52 10.60 7.92 -29.71
CA PHE A 52 9.77 6.73 -29.91
C PHE A 52 10.50 5.78 -30.86
N SER A 53 11.61 5.18 -30.42
CA SER A 53 12.30 4.08 -31.13
C SER A 53 13.34 3.43 -30.23
N ARG A 54 12.95 2.33 -29.56
CA ARG A 54 13.75 1.21 -28.99
C ARG A 54 13.11 0.70 -27.69
N ARG A 55 12.00 -0.04 -27.83
CA ARG A 55 11.60 -1.05 -26.84
C ARG A 55 11.88 -2.43 -27.41
N PRO A 56 12.83 -3.22 -26.88
CA PRO A 56 12.81 -4.66 -27.06
C PRO A 56 11.79 -5.31 -26.10
N ALA A 57 11.15 -6.35 -26.62
CA ALA A 57 10.03 -7.05 -26.01
C ALA A 57 10.44 -8.07 -24.92
N LYS A 58 9.57 -8.17 -23.91
CA LYS A 58 9.14 -9.34 -23.11
C LYS A 58 10.17 -10.41 -22.69
N GLY A 59 10.29 -10.56 -21.36
CA GLY A 59 10.61 -11.81 -20.69
C GLY A 59 9.80 -11.92 -19.39
N ASN A 60 8.64 -12.57 -19.46
CA ASN A 60 7.77 -12.79 -18.31
C ASN A 60 8.28 -14.00 -17.52
N ASN A 61 8.96 -13.79 -16.40
CA ASN A 61 9.20 -14.88 -15.45
C ASN A 61 7.98 -15.02 -14.54
N THR A 62 7.02 -15.79 -15.03
CA THR A 62 5.90 -16.33 -14.28
C THR A 62 6.45 -17.35 -13.28
N GLN A 63 6.75 -16.93 -12.05
CA GLN A 63 6.95 -17.90 -10.98
C GLN A 63 5.57 -18.49 -10.64
N HIS A 64 5.28 -19.62 -11.27
CA HIS A 64 4.14 -20.44 -10.92
C HIS A 64 4.28 -20.91 -9.47
N ASN A 65 3.28 -20.50 -8.70
CA ASN A 65 2.86 -21.10 -7.45
C ASN A 65 2.50 -22.57 -7.71
N VAL A 66 3.20 -23.52 -7.08
CA VAL A 66 2.70 -24.89 -6.95
C VAL A 66 2.14 -25.03 -5.55
N GLN A 67 0.82 -24.90 -5.48
CA GLN A 67 0.01 -25.42 -4.39
C GLN A 67 0.02 -26.95 -4.43
N SER A 68 -0.02 -27.50 -3.23
CA SER A 68 -0.05 -28.92 -2.87
C SER A 68 -1.17 -29.71 -3.55
N ALA A 69 -0.89 -30.94 -3.98
CA ALA A 69 -1.85 -32.04 -4.02
C ALA A 69 -1.13 -33.39 -4.24
N GLY A 70 -1.63 -34.45 -3.62
CA GLY A 70 -1.60 -35.79 -4.22
C GLY A 70 -0.59 -36.79 -3.66
N ASN A 71 -1.00 -37.49 -2.60
CA ASN A 71 -0.61 -38.88 -2.40
C ASN A 71 -1.08 -39.69 -3.62
N SER A 72 -0.18 -40.30 -4.38
CA SER A 72 -0.55 -41.31 -5.38
C SER A 72 0.61 -42.26 -5.63
N GLN A 73 0.34 -43.54 -5.36
CA GLN A 73 1.21 -44.67 -5.59
C GLN A 73 1.54 -44.77 -7.09
N GLY A 74 2.83 -44.67 -7.43
CA GLY A 74 3.34 -44.81 -8.80
C GLY A 74 3.64 -46.27 -9.14
N ARG A 75 2.68 -46.90 -9.79
CA ARG A 75 2.69 -48.21 -10.46
C ARG A 75 3.95 -48.41 -11.33
N ARG A 76 4.76 -49.43 -11.02
CA ARG A 76 5.87 -49.88 -11.90
C ARG A 76 5.32 -50.32 -13.25
N LYS A 77 5.74 -49.68 -14.35
CA LYS A 77 5.57 -50.23 -15.70
C LYS A 77 6.74 -51.17 -15.96
N THR A 78 6.46 -52.46 -16.04
CA THR A 78 7.37 -53.46 -16.60
C THR A 78 7.31 -53.36 -18.13
N SER A 79 8.33 -52.78 -18.75
CA SER A 79 8.58 -52.99 -20.17
C SER A 79 9.65 -54.06 -20.31
N ASN A 80 9.19 -55.23 -20.77
CA ASN A 80 9.97 -56.38 -21.15
C ASN A 80 10.80 -56.03 -22.41
N SER A 81 12.12 -55.97 -22.29
CA SER A 81 13.02 -55.90 -23.45
C SER A 81 14.23 -56.78 -23.22
N LYS A 82 14.13 -57.99 -23.78
CA LYS A 82 15.17 -58.82 -24.39
C LYS A 82 16.59 -58.71 -23.79
N VAL A 83 16.95 -59.79 -23.10
CA VAL A 83 18.30 -60.20 -22.74
C VAL A 83 19.20 -60.23 -23.98
N ALA A 84 20.27 -59.45 -23.96
CA ALA A 84 21.46 -59.68 -24.78
C ALA A 84 22.64 -59.77 -23.81
N THR A 85 22.99 -61.01 -23.47
CA THR A 85 24.12 -61.38 -22.62
C THR A 85 25.40 -61.18 -23.42
N LEU A 86 26.16 -60.12 -23.12
CA LEU A 86 27.59 -60.06 -23.41
C LEU A 86 28.31 -59.96 -22.07
N VAL A 87 28.93 -61.08 -21.70
CA VAL A 87 29.75 -61.23 -20.51
C VAL A 87 31.02 -60.40 -20.70
N LEU A 88 31.18 -59.35 -19.90
CA LEU A 88 32.46 -58.73 -19.61
C LEU A 88 32.76 -58.91 -18.10
N PRO A 89 33.94 -59.42 -17.71
CA PRO A 89 34.24 -59.74 -16.32
C PRO A 89 34.80 -58.51 -15.59
N PHE A 90 34.03 -58.02 -14.60
CA PHE A 90 34.41 -57.19 -13.44
C PHE A 90 35.01 -55.77 -13.65
N PRO A 91 34.86 -54.83 -12.68
CA PRO A 91 34.15 -54.92 -11.41
C PRO A 91 32.97 -53.93 -11.28
N VAL A 92 32.04 -54.33 -10.42
CA VAL A 92 30.93 -53.55 -9.90
C VAL A 92 31.47 -52.36 -9.09
N THR A 93 31.48 -51.14 -9.65
CA THR A 93 31.58 -49.91 -8.83
C THR A 93 30.75 -48.78 -9.42
N LEU A 94 29.44 -48.95 -9.46
CA LEU A 94 28.54 -47.80 -9.35
C LEU A 94 28.03 -47.78 -7.91
N ILE A 95 28.95 -47.54 -6.97
CA ILE A 95 28.56 -46.88 -5.73
C ILE A 95 28.32 -45.44 -6.17
N GLU A 96 27.15 -45.21 -6.76
CA GLU A 96 26.58 -43.91 -6.97
C GLU A 96 26.58 -43.28 -5.58
N GLY A 97 27.62 -42.48 -5.31
CA GLY A 97 27.95 -41.98 -3.99
C GLY A 97 26.69 -41.33 -3.44
N ILE A 98 26.12 -41.95 -2.42
CA ILE A 98 24.90 -41.47 -1.74
C ILE A 98 25.31 -40.13 -1.15
N ASN A 99 25.16 -39.06 -1.93
CA ASN A 99 25.70 -37.76 -1.63
C ASN A 99 25.01 -37.31 -0.35
N MET A 100 25.71 -37.41 0.78
CA MET A 100 25.09 -37.24 2.10
C MET A 100 24.44 -35.88 2.16
N VAL A 101 23.11 -35.86 2.10
CA VAL A 101 22.34 -34.62 2.14
C VAL A 101 22.54 -33.96 3.49
N GLN A 102 23.04 -32.73 3.47
CA GLN A 102 23.28 -31.95 4.69
C GLN A 102 21.98 -31.75 5.47
N ARG A 103 21.90 -32.31 6.69
CA ARG A 103 20.80 -32.06 7.63
C ARG A 103 21.02 -30.74 8.35
N LEU A 104 19.92 -30.06 8.71
CA LEU A 104 19.96 -28.77 9.41
C LEU A 104 19.30 -28.85 10.78
N THR A 105 19.82 -28.07 11.72
CA THR A 105 19.27 -27.86 13.06
C THR A 105 18.76 -26.44 13.22
N TYR A 106 17.69 -26.25 13.99
CA TYR A 106 17.24 -24.91 14.35
C TYR A 106 18.29 -24.20 15.21
N ARG A 107 18.42 -22.88 15.04
CA ARG A 107 19.40 -22.05 15.76
C ARG A 107 18.83 -21.38 17.01
N ARG A 108 17.54 -21.53 17.26
CA ARG A 108 16.82 -21.03 18.45
C ARG A 108 16.45 -22.22 19.34
N ARG A 109 16.17 -21.93 20.61
CA ARG A 109 15.65 -22.91 21.58
C ARG A 109 14.29 -23.50 21.18
N LEU A 110 13.47 -22.76 20.42
CA LEU A 110 12.16 -23.23 19.97
C LEU A 110 12.29 -24.30 18.88
N SER A 111 11.90 -25.53 19.21
CA SER A 111 11.95 -26.71 18.34
C SER A 111 10.72 -26.88 17.43
N TYR A 112 9.57 -26.32 17.82
CA TYR A 112 8.30 -26.52 17.11
C TYR A 112 8.13 -25.64 15.84
N ASN A 113 7.38 -26.15 14.87
CA ASN A 113 7.09 -25.47 13.60
C ASN A 113 5.91 -24.47 13.70
N THR A 114 6.04 -23.48 14.59
CA THR A 114 5.00 -22.46 14.80
C THR A 114 5.05 -21.35 13.75
N ALA A 115 4.01 -20.51 13.70
CA ALA A 115 3.95 -19.35 12.79
C ALA A 115 5.05 -18.28 13.04
N SER A 116 5.69 -18.28 14.22
CA SER A 116 6.81 -17.38 14.55
C SER A 116 8.19 -18.00 14.23
N ASN A 117 8.26 -19.31 14.04
CA ASN A 117 9.50 -20.07 13.84
C ASN A 117 9.74 -20.48 12.37
N LYS A 118 9.14 -19.77 11.42
CA LYS A 118 9.36 -20.04 10.00
C LYS A 118 10.78 -19.65 9.58
N THR A 119 11.41 -20.51 8.79
CA THR A 119 12.79 -20.39 8.32
C THR A 119 12.85 -20.43 6.79
N ARG A 120 13.94 -19.92 6.24
CA ARG A 120 14.36 -20.13 4.85
C ARG A 120 15.78 -20.68 4.82
N LEU A 121 16.07 -21.53 3.84
CA LEU A 121 17.42 -22.01 3.59
C LEU A 121 18.23 -20.95 2.86
N SER A 122 19.47 -20.77 3.25
CA SER A 122 20.43 -19.89 2.57
C SER A 122 21.76 -20.60 2.48
N ARG A 123 22.38 -20.60 1.29
CA ARG A 123 23.79 -20.94 1.15
C ARG A 123 24.62 -19.75 1.60
N THR A 124 25.58 -19.99 2.48
CA THR A 124 26.53 -18.99 2.92
C THR A 124 27.77 -18.98 2.01
N PRO A 125 28.59 -17.91 2.02
CA PRO A 125 29.85 -17.88 1.27
C PRO A 125 30.79 -19.05 1.60
N GLY A 126 30.79 -19.52 2.86
CA GLY A 126 31.53 -20.71 3.29
C GLY A 126 30.91 -22.05 2.86
N ASN A 127 30.09 -22.04 1.81
CA ASN A 127 29.43 -23.20 1.22
C ASN A 127 28.64 -24.09 2.20
N ARG A 128 28.02 -23.49 3.23
CA ARG A 128 27.16 -24.18 4.20
C ARG A 128 25.71 -23.79 3.99
N ILE A 129 24.79 -24.76 4.07
CA ILE A 129 23.35 -24.47 4.08
C ILE A 129 22.93 -24.17 5.52
N VAL A 130 22.34 -22.99 5.75
CA VAL A 130 21.96 -22.53 7.10
C VAL A 130 20.52 -22.00 7.11
N TYR A 131 19.81 -22.18 8.22
CA TYR A 131 18.51 -21.52 8.45
C TYR A 131 18.66 -20.03 8.76
N LEU A 132 17.92 -19.22 8.01
CA LEU A 132 17.62 -17.83 8.36
C LEU A 132 16.15 -17.71 8.75
N TYR A 133 15.90 -17.06 9.89
CA TYR A 133 14.53 -16.83 10.37
C TYR A 133 13.85 -15.73 9.57
N THR A 134 12.70 -16.07 8.97
CA THR A 134 11.90 -15.09 8.23
C THR A 134 11.04 -14.28 9.19
N LYS A 135 10.76 -13.04 8.81
CA LYS A 135 9.80 -12.19 9.54
C LYS A 135 8.40 -12.42 8.95
N LYS A 136 7.37 -12.29 9.78
CA LYS A 136 5.98 -12.37 9.29
C LYS A 136 5.73 -11.29 8.26
N VAL A 137 5.03 -11.66 7.18
CA VAL A 137 4.68 -10.76 6.09
C VAL A 137 3.69 -9.69 6.57
N GLY A 138 3.91 -8.45 6.14
CA GLY A 138 2.97 -7.36 6.34
C GLY A 138 1.78 -7.45 5.38
N LYS A 139 0.69 -6.77 5.71
CA LYS A 139 -0.47 -6.60 4.81
C LYS A 139 -0.64 -5.11 4.53
N ALA A 140 -0.94 -4.76 3.29
CA ALA A 140 -1.34 -3.40 2.94
C ALA A 140 -2.71 -3.07 3.57
N PRO A 141 -2.99 -1.78 3.85
CA PRO A 141 -4.25 -1.37 4.45
C PRO A 141 -5.44 -1.71 3.54
N LYS A 142 -6.54 -2.14 4.16
CA LYS A 142 -7.85 -2.22 3.50
C LYS A 142 -8.43 -0.83 3.40
N SER A 143 -9.30 -0.61 2.41
CA SER A 143 -10.04 0.65 2.34
C SER A 143 -11.07 0.77 3.47
N ALA A 144 -11.16 1.95 4.06
CA ALA A 144 -12.11 2.29 5.13
C ALA A 144 -13.58 2.35 4.68
N CYS A 145 -13.88 2.10 3.40
CA CYS A 145 -15.26 2.11 2.90
C CYS A 145 -16.10 0.90 3.33
N GLY A 146 -15.48 -0.17 3.86
CA GLY A 146 -16.17 -1.40 4.29
C GLY A 146 -16.68 -2.29 3.14
N ILE A 147 -16.96 -1.72 1.97
CA ILE A 147 -17.56 -2.43 0.83
C ILE A 147 -16.51 -3.07 -0.08
N CYS A 148 -15.35 -2.43 -0.26
CA CYS A 148 -14.34 -2.93 -1.19
C CYS A 148 -13.43 -3.97 -0.52
N PRO A 149 -13.30 -5.18 -1.07
CA PRO A 149 -12.41 -6.22 -0.53
C PRO A 149 -10.92 -5.96 -0.85
N GLY A 150 -10.64 -5.04 -1.78
CA GLY A 150 -9.30 -4.73 -2.26
C GLY A 150 -8.42 -3.99 -1.24
N ARG A 151 -7.10 -4.20 -1.34
CA ARG A 151 -6.10 -3.44 -0.59
C ARG A 151 -5.70 -2.17 -1.34
N LEU A 152 -5.31 -1.15 -0.59
CA LEU A 152 -4.90 0.13 -1.17
C LEU A 152 -3.56 0.00 -1.91
N ARG A 153 -3.54 0.53 -3.14
CA ARG A 153 -2.34 0.60 -3.98
C ARG A 153 -1.46 1.78 -3.55
N GLY A 154 -0.15 1.65 -3.79
CA GLY A 154 0.83 2.69 -3.46
C GLY A 154 1.34 2.68 -2.01
N ILE A 155 0.76 1.86 -1.13
CA ILE A 155 1.20 1.72 0.27
C ILE A 155 1.97 0.42 0.45
N ARG A 156 3.13 0.51 1.11
CA ARG A 156 4.00 -0.64 1.37
C ARG A 156 3.35 -1.60 2.36
N ALA A 157 3.33 -2.90 2.01
CA ALA A 157 2.85 -3.97 2.89
C ALA A 157 3.93 -4.42 3.87
N VAL A 158 4.08 -3.71 4.99
CA VAL A 158 5.11 -3.96 6.01
C VAL A 158 4.49 -4.17 7.40
N ARG A 159 5.30 -4.59 8.38
CA ARG A 159 4.86 -4.73 9.78
C ARG A 159 4.72 -3.34 10.44
N PRO A 160 3.86 -3.17 11.46
CA PRO A 160 3.58 -1.86 12.06
C PRO A 160 4.82 -1.10 12.56
N GLN A 161 5.75 -1.78 13.23
CA GLN A 161 7.00 -1.17 13.69
C GLN A 161 7.89 -0.68 12.54
N VAL A 162 7.91 -1.41 11.42
CA VAL A 162 8.64 -1.00 10.21
C VAL A 162 7.91 0.17 9.55
N LEU A 163 6.58 0.13 9.50
CA LEU A 163 5.74 1.20 8.97
C LEU A 163 5.98 2.53 9.71
N MET A 164 6.16 2.47 11.03
CA MET A 164 6.49 3.64 11.85
C MET A 164 7.79 4.32 11.38
N ARG A 165 8.82 3.53 11.07
CA ARG A 165 10.15 3.99 10.63
C ARG A 165 10.21 4.46 9.17
N LEU A 166 9.24 4.10 8.33
CA LEU A 166 9.26 4.51 6.91
C LEU A 166 9.02 6.02 6.75
N SER A 167 9.44 6.57 5.61
CA SER A 167 9.14 7.96 5.22
C SER A 167 7.65 8.16 4.93
N LYS A 168 7.15 9.40 5.08
CA LYS A 168 5.73 9.73 4.91
C LYS A 168 5.19 9.33 3.53
N THR A 169 5.92 9.61 2.46
CA THR A 169 5.53 9.31 1.07
C THR A 169 5.26 7.82 0.79
N LYS A 170 5.89 6.92 1.55
CA LYS A 170 5.69 5.46 1.42
C LYS A 170 4.44 4.95 2.16
N LYS A 171 3.81 5.79 3.00
CA LYS A 171 2.67 5.44 3.87
C LYS A 171 1.31 5.89 3.29
N HIS A 172 1.29 6.86 2.39
CA HIS A 172 0.05 7.44 1.86
C HIS A 172 0.15 7.72 0.36
N VAL A 173 -0.97 8.10 -0.25
CA VAL A 173 -1.06 8.54 -1.64
C VAL A 173 -1.43 10.02 -1.66
N SER A 174 -0.88 10.81 -2.59
CA SER A 174 -1.15 12.24 -2.75
C SER A 174 -2.55 12.52 -3.34
N ARG A 175 -3.60 12.26 -2.55
CA ARG A 175 -5.00 12.62 -2.85
C ARG A 175 -5.82 12.76 -1.57
N ALA A 176 -7.02 13.33 -1.67
CA ALA A 176 -8.00 13.31 -0.59
C ALA A 176 -8.28 11.88 -0.10
N TYR A 177 -8.23 11.68 1.22
CA TYR A 177 -8.34 10.37 1.88
C TYR A 177 -7.31 9.33 1.39
N GLY A 178 -6.15 9.79 0.93
CA GLY A 178 -5.06 8.96 0.46
C GLY A 178 -4.55 8.02 1.55
N GLY A 179 -4.67 6.71 1.30
CA GLY A 179 -4.28 5.68 2.25
C GLY A 179 -5.32 5.27 3.29
N ALA A 180 -6.46 5.96 3.31
CA ALA A 180 -7.66 5.51 4.03
C ALA A 180 -8.69 4.92 3.07
N MET A 181 -8.92 5.54 1.91
CA MET A 181 -9.97 5.13 0.97
C MET A 181 -9.48 4.83 -0.45
N CYS A 182 -10.26 4.00 -1.14
CA CYS A 182 -10.03 3.62 -2.53
C CYS A 182 -10.39 4.77 -3.48
N ALA A 183 -9.72 4.89 -4.64
CA ALA A 183 -9.96 5.99 -5.57
C ALA A 183 -11.40 5.99 -6.15
N LYS A 184 -11.98 4.79 -6.37
CA LYS A 184 -13.39 4.65 -6.79
C LYS A 184 -14.34 5.23 -5.73
N CYS A 185 -14.16 4.81 -4.49
CA CYS A 185 -14.93 5.22 -3.32
C CYS A 185 -14.89 6.74 -3.10
N VAL A 186 -13.72 7.36 -3.28
CA VAL A 186 -13.55 8.81 -3.14
C VAL A 186 -14.32 9.55 -4.24
N ARG A 187 -14.26 9.09 -5.49
CA ARG A 187 -15.04 9.67 -6.60
C ARG A 187 -16.54 9.57 -6.35
N ASP A 188 -17.01 8.41 -5.91
CA ASP A 188 -18.44 8.19 -5.65
C ASP A 188 -18.93 9.07 -4.49
N ARG A 189 -18.10 9.29 -3.45
CA ARG A 189 -18.41 10.23 -2.36
C ARG A 189 -18.52 11.67 -2.85
N ILE A 190 -17.60 12.11 -3.70
CA ILE A 190 -17.64 13.48 -4.25
C ILE A 190 -18.92 13.68 -5.06
N LYS A 191 -19.22 12.77 -5.99
CA LYS A 191 -20.43 12.85 -6.82
C LYS A 191 -21.71 12.82 -5.97
N ARG A 192 -21.80 11.91 -5.01
CA ARG A 192 -22.97 11.79 -4.13
C ARG A 192 -23.16 13.02 -3.26
N ALA A 193 -22.08 13.54 -2.66
CA ALA A 193 -22.16 14.75 -1.83
C ALA A 193 -22.66 15.92 -2.66
N PHE A 194 -22.10 16.12 -3.86
CA PHE A 194 -22.53 17.18 -4.78
C PHE A 194 -24.02 17.06 -5.13
N LEU A 195 -24.46 15.92 -5.67
CA LEU A 195 -25.85 15.74 -6.10
C LEU A 195 -26.87 15.87 -4.95
N ILE A 196 -26.49 15.44 -3.74
CA ILE A 196 -27.34 15.60 -2.55
C ILE A 196 -27.49 17.08 -2.17
N GLU A 197 -26.42 17.86 -2.23
CA GLU A 197 -26.49 19.30 -1.96
C GLU A 197 -27.30 20.04 -3.02
N GLU A 198 -27.11 19.71 -4.32
CA GLU A 198 -27.93 20.27 -5.41
C GLU A 198 -29.42 19.95 -5.21
N GLN A 199 -29.75 18.69 -4.93
CA GLN A 199 -31.13 18.29 -4.67
C GLN A 199 -31.74 19.02 -3.46
N LYS A 200 -30.95 19.24 -2.39
CA LYS A 200 -31.41 20.01 -1.22
C LYS A 200 -31.73 21.46 -1.58
N ILE A 201 -30.95 22.09 -2.45
CA ILE A 201 -31.20 23.47 -2.91
C ILE A 201 -32.49 23.52 -3.71
N VAL A 202 -32.66 22.60 -4.68
CA VAL A 202 -33.89 22.51 -5.50
C VAL A 202 -35.13 22.33 -4.61
N VAL A 203 -35.07 21.42 -3.64
CA VAL A 203 -36.18 21.19 -2.71
C VAL A 203 -36.50 22.42 -1.86
N LYS A 204 -35.49 23.19 -1.44
CA LYS A 204 -35.69 24.45 -0.70
C LYS A 204 -36.37 25.51 -1.56
N VAL A 205 -35.94 25.69 -2.81
CA VAL A 205 -36.51 26.66 -3.74
C VAL A 205 -37.96 26.32 -4.07
N LEU A 206 -38.26 25.06 -4.38
CA LEU A 206 -39.63 24.62 -4.65
C LEU A 206 -40.57 24.85 -3.45
N LYS A 207 -40.09 24.60 -2.23
CA LYS A 207 -40.85 24.89 -1.00
C LYS A 207 -41.11 26.40 -0.82
N ALA A 208 -40.12 27.24 -1.09
CA ALA A 208 -40.26 28.69 -1.00
C ALA A 208 -41.25 29.25 -2.04
N GLN A 209 -41.23 28.71 -3.27
CA GLN A 209 -42.19 29.08 -4.33
C GLN A 209 -43.62 28.63 -4.00
N ALA A 210 -43.80 27.43 -3.45
CA ALA A 210 -45.13 26.96 -3.04
C ALA A 210 -45.71 27.81 -1.89
N GLN A 211 -44.87 28.30 -0.97
CA GLN A 211 -45.29 29.21 0.10
C GLN A 211 -45.70 30.57 -0.43
N SER A 212 -44.96 31.15 -1.37
CA SER A 212 -45.28 32.46 -1.94
C SER A 212 -46.55 32.45 -2.81
N GLN A 213 -46.85 31.33 -3.48
CA GLN A 213 -48.11 31.15 -4.21
C GLN A 213 -49.33 31.01 -3.30
N LYS A 214 -49.19 30.40 -2.11
CA LYS A 214 -50.30 30.22 -1.15
C LYS A 214 -50.66 31.52 -0.40
N SER A 215 -49.71 32.46 -0.28
CA SER A 215 -49.93 33.76 0.37
C SER A 215 -50.54 34.82 -0.56
N LYS A 216 -50.60 34.54 -1.87
CA LYS A 216 -51.29 35.38 -2.85
C LYS A 216 -52.71 34.90 -3.03
#